data_AF-A0A4Q2YYA4-F1
#
_entry.id   AF-A0A4Q2YYA4-F1
#
_cell.length_a   1.000
_cell.length_b   1.000
_cell.length_c   1.000
_cell.angle_alpha   90.00
_cell.angle_beta   90.00
_cell.angle_gamma   90.00
#
_symmetry.space_group_name_H-M   'P 1'
#
loop_
_entity.id
_entity.type
_entity.pdbx_description
1 polymer ?
#
loop_
_entity_poly.entity_id
_entity_poly.type
_entity_poly.pdbx_seq_one_letter_code
_entity_poly.pdbx_strand_id
1 'polypeptide(L)'
;VARLVGAPPGYVGYEEGGTLTEAVRRRPYQVVLFDEVEKAHPDVFNILLQVLDDGRLTDGQGRTVDFTNTLIILTSNLGSQAIAALPDDAPIEQAEPAVMEVVRAHFRPEFLNRLDEIVLFNRLAQQHMGGIVDIQVARVQKLLDDRKVTLDLTDAARAWLGRVGYDPVYGARPLKRAVQKYLQDPLADLILKGEVRDGQAIKVDEGDGALKLTSA
;
A
#
# COMPACT_ATOMS: atom_id res chain seq x y z
N VAL A 1 -0.86 18.56 -13.37
CA VAL A 1 0.35 18.51 -14.23
C VAL A 1 1.45 19.45 -13.72
N ALA A 2 1.22 20.77 -13.68
CA ALA A 2 2.22 21.75 -13.24
C ALA A 2 2.83 21.48 -11.85
N ARG A 3 2.08 20.90 -10.90
CA ARG A 3 2.66 20.50 -9.59
C ARG A 3 3.67 19.36 -9.69
N LEU A 4 3.49 18.42 -10.63
CA LEU A 4 4.39 17.26 -10.77
C LEU A 4 5.71 17.66 -11.43
N VAL A 5 5.65 18.50 -12.46
CA VAL A 5 6.80 18.83 -13.34
C VAL A 5 7.34 20.24 -13.12
N GLY A 6 6.59 21.10 -12.42
CA GLY A 6 6.92 22.51 -12.21
C GLY A 6 6.14 23.40 -13.17
N ALA A 7 5.81 24.61 -12.72
CA ALA A 7 5.13 25.60 -13.55
C ALA A 7 6.14 26.30 -14.49
N PRO A 8 5.76 26.64 -15.72
CA PRO A 8 6.60 27.43 -16.62
C PRO A 8 6.79 28.88 -16.09
N PRO A 9 7.81 29.62 -16.59
CA PRO A 9 8.05 31.01 -16.23
C PRO A 9 6.79 31.88 -16.32
N GLY A 10 6.48 32.61 -15.24
CA GLY A 10 5.34 33.55 -15.18
C GLY A 10 4.07 33.04 -14.50
N TYR A 11 4.06 31.80 -13.99
CA TYR A 11 2.93 31.22 -13.25
C TYR A 11 3.19 31.13 -11.74
N VAL A 12 2.13 31.14 -10.92
CA VAL A 12 2.23 30.94 -9.46
C VAL A 12 2.81 29.54 -9.18
N GLY A 13 3.88 29.48 -8.37
CA GLY A 13 4.63 28.25 -8.10
C GLY A 13 5.84 28.05 -9.03
N TYR A 14 6.23 29.05 -9.81
CA TYR A 14 7.41 29.02 -10.69
C TYR A 14 8.74 28.73 -9.97
N GLU A 15 8.94 29.23 -8.75
CA GLU A 15 10.18 28.99 -7.98
C GLU A 15 10.24 27.58 -7.37
N GLU A 16 9.09 26.92 -7.22
CA GLU A 16 9.01 25.55 -6.76
C GLU A 16 9.14 24.61 -7.97
N GLY A 17 10.29 23.94 -8.09
CA GLY A 17 10.46 22.85 -9.06
C GLY A 17 9.38 21.77 -8.88
N GLY A 18 9.11 21.01 -9.94
CA GLY A 18 8.11 19.94 -9.89
C GLY A 18 8.36 18.95 -8.76
N THR A 19 7.30 18.51 -8.08
CA THR A 19 7.43 17.56 -6.97
C THR A 19 8.13 16.27 -7.39
N LEU A 20 7.83 15.77 -8.60
CA LEU A 20 8.44 14.55 -9.14
C LEU A 20 9.87 14.83 -9.62
N THR A 21 10.05 15.88 -10.43
CA THR A 21 11.35 16.21 -11.03
C THR A 21 12.39 16.56 -9.98
N GLU A 22 12.04 17.31 -8.94
CA GLU A 22 12.95 17.61 -7.83
C GLU A 22 13.25 16.39 -6.95
N ALA A 23 12.26 15.53 -6.69
CA ALA A 23 12.48 14.31 -5.91
C ALA A 23 13.49 13.38 -6.59
N VAL A 24 13.35 13.16 -7.90
CA VAL A 24 14.26 12.30 -8.68
C VAL A 24 15.61 12.96 -8.88
N ARG A 25 15.66 14.26 -9.16
CA ARG A 25 16.93 15.01 -9.28
C ARG A 25 17.78 14.93 -8.01
N ARG A 26 17.17 14.97 -6.82
CA ARG A 26 17.88 14.90 -5.54
C ARG A 26 18.32 13.47 -5.19
N ARG A 27 17.56 12.45 -5.60
CA ARG A 27 17.84 11.04 -5.33
C ARG A 27 17.50 10.19 -6.56
N PRO A 28 18.41 10.05 -7.53
CA PRO A 28 18.10 9.32 -8.77
C PRO A 28 17.77 7.84 -8.55
N TYR A 29 18.38 7.24 -7.51
CA TYR A 29 18.16 5.85 -7.10
C TYR A 29 16.98 5.76 -6.13
N GLN A 30 15.78 5.57 -6.65
CA GLN A 30 14.59 5.41 -5.82
C GLN A 30 13.49 4.62 -6.53
N VAL A 31 12.48 4.24 -5.75
CA VAL A 31 11.21 3.72 -6.26
C VAL A 31 10.21 4.86 -6.30
N VAL A 32 9.58 5.07 -7.46
CA VAL A 32 8.49 6.04 -7.64
C VAL A 32 7.19 5.27 -7.82
N LEU A 33 6.24 5.47 -6.89
CA LEU A 33 4.92 4.85 -6.92
C LEU A 33 3.89 5.86 -7.40
N PHE A 34 3.21 5.54 -8.51
CA PHE A 34 1.98 6.21 -8.93
C PHE A 34 0.79 5.36 -8.54
N ASP A 35 0.05 5.82 -7.54
CA ASP A 35 -1.10 5.09 -7.02
C ASP A 35 -2.38 5.45 -7.80
N GLU A 36 -3.23 4.44 -8.08
CA GLU A 36 -4.52 4.57 -8.78
C GLU A 36 -4.41 5.39 -10.08
N VAL A 37 -3.48 5.01 -10.95
CA VAL A 37 -3.10 5.80 -12.13
C VAL A 37 -4.27 6.04 -13.08
N GLU A 38 -5.30 5.19 -13.09
CA GLU A 38 -6.53 5.36 -13.88
C GLU A 38 -7.33 6.62 -13.54
N LYS A 39 -7.09 7.22 -12.37
CA LYS A 39 -7.73 8.49 -11.96
C LYS A 39 -6.94 9.72 -12.40
N ALA A 40 -5.73 9.53 -12.94
CA ALA A 40 -4.89 10.64 -13.36
C ALA A 40 -5.46 11.35 -14.60
N HIS A 41 -5.19 12.65 -14.70
CA HIS A 41 -5.55 13.43 -15.89
C HIS A 41 -4.75 12.94 -17.12
N PRO A 42 -5.34 12.90 -18.34
CA PRO A 42 -4.65 12.46 -19.57
C PRO A 42 -3.24 13.03 -19.78
N ASP A 43 -3.05 14.32 -19.47
CA ASP A 43 -1.75 14.99 -19.58
C ASP A 43 -0.64 14.39 -18.70
N VAL A 44 -0.98 13.71 -17.60
CA VAL A 44 0.01 13.00 -16.77
C VAL A 44 0.63 11.85 -17.56
N PHE A 45 -0.15 11.19 -18.41
CA PHE A 45 0.36 10.08 -19.23
C PHE A 45 1.32 10.55 -20.31
N ASN A 46 1.15 11.75 -20.86
CA ASN A 46 2.11 12.31 -21.81
C ASN A 46 3.50 12.48 -21.18
N ILE A 47 3.54 12.90 -19.92
CA ILE A 47 4.78 12.99 -19.15
C ILE A 47 5.35 11.61 -18.85
N LEU A 48 4.51 10.67 -18.39
CA LEU A 48 4.95 9.31 -18.11
C LEU A 48 5.50 8.61 -19.35
N LEU A 49 4.86 8.78 -20.52
CA LEU A 49 5.36 8.27 -21.79
C LEU A 49 6.76 8.79 -22.09
N GLN A 50 7.01 10.09 -21.91
CA GLN A 50 8.36 10.63 -22.10
C GLN A 50 9.38 9.97 -21.16
N VAL A 51 9.01 9.77 -19.88
CA VAL A 51 9.89 9.13 -18.91
C VAL A 51 10.14 7.66 -19.24
N LEU A 52 9.12 6.92 -19.64
CA LEU A 52 9.23 5.50 -19.98
C LEU A 52 9.96 5.29 -21.32
N ASP A 53 9.88 6.23 -22.26
CA ASP A 53 10.57 6.15 -23.55
C ASP A 53 12.04 6.55 -23.46
N ASP A 54 12.32 7.74 -22.91
CA ASP A 54 13.65 8.35 -22.95
C ASP A 54 14.45 8.17 -21.65
N GLY A 55 13.83 7.64 -20.60
CA GLY A 55 14.41 7.60 -19.26
C GLY A 55 14.69 8.99 -18.70
N ARG A 56 14.06 10.04 -19.23
CA ARG A 56 14.34 11.44 -18.88
C ARG A 56 13.09 12.28 -18.92
N LEU A 57 13.05 13.32 -18.10
CA LEU A 57 11.96 14.31 -18.10
C LEU A 57 12.54 15.72 -18.07
N THR A 58 12.11 16.56 -18.99
CA THR A 58 12.44 17.99 -18.96
C THR A 58 11.36 18.74 -18.21
N ASP A 59 11.77 19.47 -17.17
CA ASP A 59 10.86 20.20 -16.30
C ASP A 59 10.41 21.55 -16.91
N GLY A 60 9.46 22.24 -16.25
CA GLY A 60 8.95 23.52 -16.72
C GLY A 60 9.99 24.66 -16.77
N GLN A 61 11.16 24.47 -16.15
CA GLN A 61 12.30 25.39 -16.16
C GLN A 61 13.35 25.01 -17.22
N GLY A 62 13.09 23.96 -18.02
CA GLY A 62 14.00 23.47 -19.05
C GLY A 62 15.13 22.57 -18.52
N ARG A 63 15.06 22.13 -17.26
CA ARG A 63 16.05 21.23 -16.67
C ARG A 63 15.68 19.77 -16.96
N THR A 64 16.62 19.02 -17.49
CA THR A 64 16.42 17.57 -17.75
C THR A 64 16.80 16.76 -16.52
N VAL A 65 15.87 15.92 -16.05
CA VAL A 65 16.03 14.99 -14.93
C VAL A 65 16.13 13.57 -15.47
N ASP A 66 17.07 12.80 -14.93
CA ASP A 66 17.37 11.43 -15.33
C ASP A 66 16.62 10.41 -14.45
N PHE A 67 15.84 9.53 -15.09
CA PHE A 67 15.05 8.46 -14.49
C PHE A 67 15.63 7.07 -14.77
N THR A 68 16.77 6.95 -15.46
CA THR A 68 17.39 5.64 -15.81
C THR A 68 17.73 4.76 -14.60
N ASN A 69 17.84 5.34 -13.40
CA ASN A 69 18.11 4.64 -12.15
C ASN A 69 16.88 4.58 -11.21
N THR A 70 15.70 4.87 -11.74
CA THR A 70 14.45 4.91 -10.98
C THR A 70 13.57 3.71 -11.35
N LEU A 71 13.07 2.98 -10.34
CA LEU A 71 12.04 1.97 -10.54
C LEU A 71 10.67 2.64 -10.47
N ILE A 72 9.91 2.61 -11.56
CA ILE A 72 8.56 3.18 -11.61
C ILE A 72 7.54 2.06 -11.39
N ILE A 73 6.68 2.22 -10.39
CA ILE A 73 5.58 1.30 -10.10
C ILE A 73 4.28 2.07 -10.30
N LEU A 74 3.39 1.52 -11.12
CA LEU A 74 2.04 2.03 -11.32
C LEU A 74 1.07 1.04 -10.68
N THR A 75 0.12 1.54 -9.88
CA THR A 75 -0.99 0.72 -9.38
C THR A 75 -2.28 1.11 -10.07
N SER A 76 -3.20 0.15 -10.16
CA SER A 76 -4.54 0.39 -10.68
C SER A 76 -5.54 -0.56 -10.03
N ASN A 77 -6.78 -0.11 -9.87
CA ASN A 77 -7.89 -0.98 -9.47
C ASN A 77 -8.73 -1.47 -10.67
N LEU A 78 -8.32 -1.16 -11.91
CA LEU A 78 -9.01 -1.62 -13.11
C LEU A 78 -9.03 -3.16 -13.19
N GLY A 79 -10.15 -3.71 -13.63
CA GLY A 79 -10.33 -5.17 -13.73
C GLY A 79 -10.47 -5.90 -12.39
N SER A 80 -10.47 -5.20 -11.25
CA SER A 80 -10.61 -5.83 -9.92
C SER A 80 -11.85 -6.71 -9.76
N GLN A 81 -12.94 -6.41 -10.47
CA GLN A 81 -14.16 -7.23 -10.47
C GLN A 81 -13.94 -8.61 -11.08
N ALA A 82 -13.13 -8.71 -12.14
CA ALA A 82 -12.81 -9.99 -12.77
C ALA A 82 -11.98 -10.88 -11.83
N ILE A 83 -11.03 -10.27 -11.10
CA ILE A 83 -10.24 -10.94 -10.07
C ILE A 83 -11.15 -11.37 -8.89
N ALA A 84 -12.08 -10.52 -8.47
CA ALA A 84 -13.00 -10.82 -7.37
C ALA A 84 -14.00 -11.93 -7.71
N ALA A 85 -14.33 -12.13 -8.99
CA ALA A 85 -15.22 -13.18 -9.45
C ALA A 85 -14.57 -14.57 -9.52
N LEU A 86 -13.24 -14.67 -9.43
CA LEU A 86 -12.54 -15.95 -9.42
C LEU A 86 -12.90 -16.77 -8.15
N PRO A 87 -12.94 -18.11 -8.24
CA PRO A 87 -12.87 -19.00 -7.07
C PRO A 87 -11.59 -18.77 -6.25
N ASP A 88 -11.60 -19.12 -4.96
CA ASP A 88 -10.46 -18.86 -4.04
C ASP A 88 -9.17 -19.61 -4.43
N ASP A 89 -9.31 -20.74 -5.08
CA ASP A 89 -8.24 -21.63 -5.51
C ASP A 89 -7.92 -21.52 -7.01
N ALA A 90 -8.61 -20.62 -7.73
CA ALA A 90 -8.40 -20.46 -9.15
C ALA A 90 -7.11 -19.66 -9.44
N PRO A 91 -6.31 -20.07 -10.44
CA PRO A 91 -5.15 -19.31 -10.90
C PRO A 91 -5.56 -17.92 -11.43
N ILE A 92 -4.80 -16.89 -11.06
CA ILE A 92 -5.06 -15.48 -11.45
C ILE A 92 -5.04 -15.27 -12.95
N GLU A 93 -4.29 -16.11 -13.67
CA GLU A 93 -4.18 -16.14 -15.12
C GLU A 93 -5.56 -16.32 -15.79
N GLN A 94 -6.54 -16.91 -15.11
CA GLN A 94 -7.91 -17.01 -15.63
C GLN A 94 -8.63 -15.65 -15.70
N ALA A 95 -8.28 -14.70 -14.82
CA ALA A 95 -8.84 -13.35 -14.87
C ALA A 95 -8.08 -12.43 -15.83
N GLU A 96 -6.87 -12.80 -16.26
CA GLU A 96 -6.01 -11.94 -17.09
C GLU A 96 -6.71 -11.44 -18.36
N PRO A 97 -7.40 -12.27 -19.18
CA PRO A 97 -8.06 -11.77 -20.39
C PRO A 97 -9.11 -10.68 -20.10
N ALA A 98 -9.92 -10.88 -19.05
CA ALA A 98 -10.98 -9.96 -18.66
C ALA A 98 -10.42 -8.67 -18.04
N VAL A 99 -9.34 -8.77 -17.25
CA VAL A 99 -8.63 -7.61 -16.71
C VAL A 99 -8.02 -6.79 -17.85
N MET A 100 -7.33 -7.45 -18.79
CA MET A 100 -6.67 -6.79 -19.91
C MET A 100 -7.64 -6.14 -20.89
N GLU A 101 -8.87 -6.65 -21.01
CA GLU A 101 -9.95 -5.97 -21.76
C GLU A 101 -10.26 -4.60 -21.15
N VAL A 102 -10.47 -4.53 -19.83
CA VAL A 102 -10.75 -3.27 -19.12
C VAL A 102 -9.55 -2.31 -19.18
N VAL A 103 -8.34 -2.83 -18.99
CA VAL A 103 -7.10 -2.05 -19.06
C VAL A 103 -6.92 -1.42 -20.44
N ARG A 104 -7.14 -2.19 -21.53
CA ARG A 104 -7.03 -1.69 -22.92
C ARG A 104 -8.16 -0.74 -23.31
N ALA A 105 -9.32 -0.83 -22.68
CA ALA A 105 -10.41 0.12 -22.88
C ALA A 105 -10.10 1.49 -22.24
N HIS A 106 -9.30 1.52 -21.16
CA HIS A 106 -8.95 2.73 -20.44
C HIS A 106 -7.64 3.36 -20.91
N PHE A 107 -6.57 2.57 -21.05
CA PHE A 107 -5.25 3.04 -21.47
C PHE A 107 -5.03 2.80 -22.96
N ARG A 108 -4.43 3.80 -23.61
CA ARG A 108 -4.05 3.70 -25.02
C ARG A 108 -2.92 2.67 -25.21
N PRO A 109 -2.89 1.93 -26.33
CA PRO A 109 -1.87 0.90 -26.56
C PRO A 109 -0.44 1.40 -26.46
N GLU A 110 -0.15 2.64 -26.88
CA GLU A 110 1.21 3.16 -26.80
C GLU A 110 1.71 3.33 -25.37
N PHE A 111 0.84 3.51 -24.37
CA PHE A 111 1.25 3.53 -22.96
C PHE A 111 1.55 2.12 -22.45
N LEU A 112 0.68 1.17 -22.75
CA LEU A 112 0.83 -0.22 -22.32
C LEU A 112 2.09 -0.87 -22.90
N ASN A 113 2.43 -0.55 -24.15
CA ASN A 113 3.63 -1.06 -24.82
C ASN A 113 4.95 -0.51 -24.25
N ARG A 114 4.90 0.43 -23.30
CA ARG A 114 6.08 0.99 -22.60
C ARG A 114 6.24 0.46 -21.18
N LEU A 115 5.31 -0.37 -20.72
CA LEU A 115 5.45 -1.08 -19.47
C LEU A 115 6.28 -2.33 -19.71
N ASP A 116 7.30 -2.55 -18.89
CA ASP A 116 8.13 -3.76 -18.98
C ASP A 116 7.31 -5.01 -18.64
N GLU A 117 6.53 -4.95 -17.56
CA GLU A 117 5.67 -6.03 -17.09
C GLU A 117 4.37 -5.48 -16.49
N ILE A 118 3.28 -6.22 -16.69
CA ILE A 118 1.99 -5.98 -16.04
C ILE A 118 1.73 -7.16 -15.11
N VAL A 119 1.73 -6.90 -13.80
CA VAL A 119 1.58 -7.94 -12.78
C VAL A 119 0.17 -7.90 -12.20
N LEU A 120 -0.54 -9.03 -12.30
CA LEU A 120 -1.84 -9.20 -11.65
C LEU A 120 -1.66 -9.73 -10.23
N PHE A 121 -2.31 -9.09 -9.26
CA PHE A 121 -2.27 -9.51 -7.87
C PHE A 121 -3.43 -10.44 -7.54
N ASN A 122 -3.10 -11.55 -6.87
CA ASN A 122 -4.09 -12.43 -6.27
C ASN A 122 -4.93 -11.68 -5.23
N ARG A 123 -6.21 -12.01 -5.14
CA ARG A 123 -7.03 -11.57 -4.00
C ARG A 123 -6.52 -12.20 -2.71
N LEU A 124 -6.69 -11.49 -1.62
CA LEU A 124 -6.40 -12.04 -0.30
C LEU A 124 -7.49 -13.04 0.07
N ALA A 125 -7.10 -14.30 0.33
CA ALA A 125 -7.97 -15.30 0.93
C ALA A 125 -7.88 -15.25 2.47
N GLN A 126 -8.90 -15.77 3.15
CA GLN A 126 -8.94 -15.79 4.61
C GLN A 126 -7.71 -16.49 5.23
N GLN A 127 -7.20 -17.53 4.58
CA GLN A 127 -5.99 -18.24 5.02
C GLN A 127 -4.72 -17.36 5.03
N HIS A 128 -4.66 -16.32 4.18
CA HIS A 128 -3.53 -15.39 4.15
C HIS A 128 -3.57 -14.38 5.32
N MET A 129 -4.71 -14.21 5.97
CA MET A 129 -4.90 -13.19 7.00
C MET A 129 -4.01 -13.40 8.23
N GLY A 130 -3.70 -14.65 8.59
CA GLY A 130 -2.85 -14.95 9.74
C GLY A 130 -1.49 -14.24 9.66
N GLY A 131 -0.78 -14.38 8.53
CA GLY A 131 0.51 -13.72 8.33
C GLY A 131 0.39 -12.19 8.28
N ILE A 132 -0.71 -11.65 7.78
CA ILE A 132 -0.93 -10.19 7.76
C ILE A 132 -1.21 -9.68 9.18
N VAL A 133 -1.92 -10.45 10.01
CA VAL A 133 -2.11 -10.15 11.44
C VAL A 133 -0.77 -10.07 12.13
N ASP A 134 0.13 -11.04 11.91
CA ASP A 134 1.47 -11.05 12.50
C ASP A 134 2.26 -9.79 12.13
N ILE A 135 2.20 -9.36 10.86
CA ILE A 135 2.85 -8.13 10.40
C ILE A 135 2.29 -6.90 11.12
N GLN A 136 0.97 -6.83 11.35
CA GLN A 136 0.37 -5.70 12.06
C GLN A 136 0.69 -5.74 13.55
N VAL A 137 0.65 -6.90 14.18
CA VAL A 137 0.97 -7.07 15.61
C VAL A 137 2.45 -6.77 15.87
N ALA A 138 3.35 -7.15 14.96
CA ALA A 138 4.76 -6.78 15.05
C ALA A 138 4.99 -5.25 15.06
N ARG A 139 4.14 -4.48 14.38
CA ARG A 139 4.19 -3.01 14.45
C ARG A 139 3.78 -2.49 15.82
N VAL A 140 2.77 -3.11 16.45
CA VAL A 140 2.35 -2.78 17.82
C VAL A 140 3.45 -3.17 18.81
N GLN A 141 4.05 -4.36 18.67
CA GLN A 141 5.19 -4.81 19.47
C GLN A 141 6.33 -3.78 19.45
N LYS A 142 6.67 -3.26 18.26
CA LYS A 142 7.73 -2.25 18.13
C LYS A 142 7.48 -0.97 18.94
N LEU A 143 6.22 -0.60 19.16
CA LEU A 143 5.86 0.56 20.00
C LEU A 143 6.06 0.30 21.49
N LEU A 144 6.13 -0.97 21.90
CA LEU A 144 6.27 -1.41 23.28
C LEU A 144 7.72 -1.70 23.68
N ASP A 145 8.62 -1.79 22.70
CA ASP A 145 10.03 -2.13 22.90
C ASP A 145 10.73 -1.20 23.90
N ASP A 146 10.42 0.11 23.87
CA ASP A 146 10.98 1.10 24.81
C ASP A 146 10.61 0.79 26.28
N ARG A 147 9.44 0.18 26.50
CA ARG A 147 8.95 -0.26 27.82
C ARG A 147 9.28 -1.72 28.11
N LYS A 148 9.96 -2.41 27.20
CA LYS A 148 10.29 -3.84 27.28
C LYS A 148 9.07 -4.73 27.50
N VAL A 149 7.90 -4.29 27.06
CA VAL A 149 6.67 -5.08 27.16
C VAL A 149 6.58 -5.98 25.92
N THR A 150 6.30 -7.27 26.13
CA THR A 150 6.23 -8.26 25.04
C THR A 150 4.81 -8.75 24.84
N LEU A 151 4.35 -8.83 23.60
CA LEU A 151 3.06 -9.40 23.22
C LEU A 151 3.21 -10.87 22.83
N ASP A 152 2.47 -11.72 23.51
CA ASP A 152 2.30 -13.14 23.17
C ASP A 152 0.90 -13.35 22.59
N LEU A 153 0.81 -13.40 21.26
CA LEU A 153 -0.44 -13.56 20.53
C LEU A 153 -0.74 -15.04 20.32
N THR A 154 -1.85 -15.54 20.90
CA THR A 154 -2.29 -16.92 20.67
C THR A 154 -2.80 -17.12 19.24
N ASP A 155 -2.78 -18.37 18.76
CA ASP A 155 -3.35 -18.71 17.46
C ASP A 155 -4.85 -18.39 17.37
N ALA A 156 -5.59 -18.50 18.49
CA ALA A 156 -7.00 -18.14 18.57
C ALA A 156 -7.19 -16.63 18.38
N ALA A 157 -6.40 -15.79 19.07
CA ALA A 157 -6.41 -14.34 18.88
C ALA A 157 -6.01 -13.95 17.45
N ARG A 158 -5.00 -14.61 16.87
CA ARG A 158 -4.60 -14.41 15.48
C ARG A 158 -5.74 -14.71 14.51
N ALA A 159 -6.39 -15.85 14.67
CA ALA A 159 -7.53 -16.25 13.83
C ALA A 159 -8.73 -15.32 13.99
N TRP A 160 -9.00 -14.86 15.22
CA TRP A 160 -10.06 -13.90 15.49
C TRP A 160 -9.80 -12.54 14.83
N LEU A 161 -8.59 -11.98 14.99
CA LEU A 161 -8.18 -10.74 14.32
C LEU A 161 -8.23 -10.88 12.79
N GLY A 162 -7.83 -12.04 12.28
CA GLY A 162 -7.93 -12.36 10.86
C GLY A 162 -9.36 -12.33 10.35
N ARG A 163 -10.32 -12.90 11.10
CA ARG A 163 -11.75 -12.88 10.75
C ARG A 163 -12.33 -11.46 10.79
N VAL A 164 -12.08 -10.72 11.87
CA VAL A 164 -12.63 -9.37 12.07
C VAL A 164 -12.00 -8.35 11.11
N GLY A 165 -10.73 -8.55 10.75
CA GLY A 165 -9.97 -7.68 9.86
C GLY A 165 -10.09 -8.03 8.37
N TYR A 166 -10.87 -9.04 8.01
CA TYR A 166 -11.05 -9.50 6.64
C TYR A 166 -12.36 -9.01 6.04
N ASP A 167 -12.28 -8.51 4.82
CA ASP A 167 -13.44 -8.18 3.99
C ASP A 167 -13.26 -8.83 2.60
N PRO A 168 -14.26 -9.56 2.06
CA PRO A 168 -14.13 -10.21 0.76
C PRO A 168 -13.88 -9.25 -0.42
N VAL A 169 -14.31 -7.99 -0.31
CA VAL A 169 -14.16 -6.96 -1.34
C VAL A 169 -12.90 -6.14 -1.08
N TYR A 170 -12.63 -5.78 0.18
CA TYR A 170 -11.54 -4.88 0.57
C TYR A 170 -10.28 -5.60 1.09
N GLY A 171 -10.28 -6.93 1.15
CA GLY A 171 -9.19 -7.74 1.68
C GLY A 171 -8.85 -7.39 3.12
N ALA A 172 -7.55 -7.24 3.42
CA ALA A 172 -7.05 -6.90 4.75
C ALA A 172 -7.09 -5.39 5.07
N ARG A 173 -7.69 -4.54 4.23
CA ARG A 173 -7.76 -3.08 4.50
C ARG A 173 -8.36 -2.74 5.87
N PRO A 174 -9.41 -3.43 6.38
CA PRO A 174 -9.94 -3.19 7.72
C PRO A 174 -9.02 -3.63 8.85
N LEU A 175 -8.07 -4.55 8.60
CA LEU A 175 -7.26 -5.20 9.63
C LEU A 175 -6.46 -4.21 10.48
N LYS A 176 -5.87 -3.17 9.87
CA LYS A 176 -5.14 -2.15 10.64
C LYS A 176 -6.03 -1.49 11.70
N ARG A 177 -7.29 -1.19 11.33
CA ARG A 177 -8.26 -0.59 12.25
C ARG A 177 -8.72 -1.60 13.30
N ALA A 178 -8.88 -2.87 12.93
CA ALA A 178 -9.21 -3.94 13.88
C ALA A 178 -8.10 -4.11 14.93
N VAL A 179 -6.84 -4.20 14.50
CA VAL A 179 -5.68 -4.29 15.41
C VAL A 179 -5.59 -3.07 16.31
N GLN A 180 -5.80 -1.86 15.76
CA GLN A 180 -5.83 -0.65 16.59
C GLN A 180 -6.92 -0.74 17.67
N LYS A 181 -8.17 -0.96 17.26
CA LYS A 181 -9.34 -0.95 18.15
C LYS A 181 -9.33 -2.06 19.20
N TYR A 182 -8.91 -3.26 18.81
CA TYR A 182 -9.08 -4.45 19.66
C TYR A 182 -7.80 -4.87 20.39
N LEU A 183 -6.62 -4.40 19.95
CA LEU A 183 -5.35 -4.72 20.59
C LEU A 183 -4.65 -3.47 21.11
N GLN A 184 -4.39 -2.48 20.25
CA GLN A 184 -3.57 -1.32 20.62
C GLN A 184 -4.27 -0.41 21.64
N ASP A 185 -5.54 -0.06 21.42
CA ASP A 185 -6.27 0.85 22.31
C ASP A 185 -6.48 0.22 23.71
N PRO A 186 -6.93 -1.04 23.85
CA PRO A 186 -7.03 -1.69 25.17
C PRO A 186 -5.69 -1.81 25.89
N LEU A 187 -4.61 -2.08 25.14
CA LEU A 187 -3.27 -2.16 25.70
C LEU A 187 -2.80 -0.82 26.27
N ALA A 188 -3.03 0.27 25.53
CA ALA A 188 -2.72 1.61 25.99
C ALA A 188 -3.46 1.93 27.30
N ASP A 189 -4.74 1.59 27.39
CA ASP A 189 -5.53 1.78 28.60
C ASP A 189 -4.98 0.99 29.81
N LEU A 190 -4.57 -0.27 29.61
CA LEU A 190 -4.00 -1.09 30.68
C LEU A 190 -2.66 -0.54 31.19
N ILE A 191 -1.81 -0.04 30.29
CA ILE A 191 -0.54 0.61 30.64
C ILE A 191 -0.82 1.91 31.42
N LEU A 192 -1.77 2.72 30.98
CA LEU A 192 -2.14 3.98 31.65
C LEU A 192 -2.72 3.75 33.05
N LYS A 193 -3.48 2.66 33.25
CA LYS A 193 -3.99 2.23 34.57
C LYS A 193 -2.90 1.63 35.46
N GLY A 194 -1.72 1.32 34.92
CA GLY A 194 -0.64 0.66 35.64
C GLY A 194 -0.86 -0.84 35.90
N GLU A 195 -1.82 -1.45 35.20
CA GLU A 195 -2.11 -2.89 35.25
C GLU A 195 -1.06 -3.70 34.47
N VAL A 196 -0.47 -3.08 33.45
CA VAL A 196 0.72 -3.56 32.71
C VAL A 196 1.92 -2.70 33.11
N ARG A 197 2.99 -3.35 33.53
CA ARG A 197 4.26 -2.71 33.91
C ARG A 197 5.34 -3.00 32.89
N ASP A 198 6.34 -2.12 32.88
CA ASP A 198 7.52 -2.27 32.03
C ASP A 198 8.19 -3.64 32.27
N GLY A 199 8.64 -4.29 31.21
CA GLY A 199 9.25 -5.62 31.26
C GLY A 199 8.29 -6.81 31.32
N GLN A 200 6.97 -6.59 31.40
CA GLN A 200 5.99 -7.68 31.45
C GLN A 200 5.68 -8.27 30.08
N ALA A 201 5.31 -9.55 30.08
CA ALA A 201 4.69 -10.20 28.93
C ALA A 201 3.16 -10.14 29.05
N ILE A 202 2.49 -9.89 27.94
CA ILE A 202 1.04 -9.83 27.86
C ILE A 202 0.60 -10.93 26.92
N LYS A 203 -0.17 -11.87 27.45
CA LYS A 203 -0.84 -12.87 26.66
C LYS A 203 -2.12 -12.29 26.08
N VAL A 204 -2.27 -12.41 24.77
CA VAL A 204 -3.42 -11.94 24.00
C VAL A 204 -4.16 -13.16 23.47
N ASP A 205 -5.37 -13.37 23.95
CA ASP A 205 -6.21 -14.53 23.59
C ASP A 205 -7.57 -14.12 23.02
N GLU A 206 -8.26 -15.05 22.36
CA GLU A 206 -9.65 -14.83 21.95
C GLU A 206 -10.56 -14.84 23.19
N GLY A 207 -11.38 -13.79 23.33
CA GLY A 207 -12.42 -13.67 24.35
C GLY A 207 -13.82 -13.59 23.74
N ASP A 208 -14.82 -13.28 24.57
CA ASP A 208 -16.20 -13.17 24.12
C ASP A 208 -16.43 -11.82 23.40
N GLY A 209 -16.33 -11.85 22.07
CA GLY A 209 -16.55 -10.67 21.21
C GLY A 209 -15.43 -9.62 21.20
N ALA A 210 -14.34 -9.83 21.96
CA ALA A 210 -13.15 -8.99 21.99
C ALA A 210 -11.90 -9.81 22.37
N LEU A 211 -10.71 -9.24 22.17
CA LEU A 211 -9.48 -9.85 22.66
C LEU A 211 -9.39 -9.75 24.18
N LYS A 212 -8.91 -10.82 24.80
CA LYS A 212 -8.60 -10.89 26.22
C LYS A 212 -7.10 -10.67 26.40
N LEU A 213 -6.73 -9.59 27.08
CA LEU A 213 -5.35 -9.28 27.43
C LEU A 213 -5.12 -9.64 28.89
N THR A 214 -4.11 -10.46 29.17
CA THR A 214 -3.72 -10.84 30.54
C THR A 214 -2.23 -10.66 30.71
N SER A 215 -1.82 -9.96 31.78
CA SER A 215 -0.40 -9.94 32.17
C SER A 215 0.01 -11.33 32.65
N ALA A 216 1.12 -11.81 32.11
CA ALA A 216 1.78 -13.02 32.55
C ALA A 216 2.65 -12.76 33.79
#